data_AF-A0A959PKH5-F1
#
_entry.id   AF-A0A959PKH5-F1
#
_cell.length_a   1.000
_cell.length_b   1.000
_cell.length_c   1.000
_cell.angle_alpha   90.00
_cell.angle_beta   90.00
_cell.angle_gamma   90.00
#
_symmetry.space_group_name_H-M   'P 1'
#
loop_
_entity.id
_entity.type
_entity.pdbx_description
1 polymer ?
#
loop_
_entity_poly.entity_id
_entity_poly.type
_entity_poly.pdbx_seq_one_letter_code
_entity_poly.pdbx_strand_id
1 'polypeptide(L)'
;MSDCPFMFITYPSIGELTVKIAEGETLTTLYPQISKWTAQNTLYNSLENNPGLLGQNTSVDNFYGATAVTEIHDFYAVKSDITNAWTGLSAELDNLALHSSQLAAYLDTLLDVDALIAINPTTALLQQRENLILNIETESGNIETILTTLASARKVKVTVTKQNNTAVYTNTVFEDNQRTVNDIYLNTIASTEDVTVSETQAAILEYIAGQCPLTGGNAVFQARALYALVSEKDFDDEILCGGNAPMEAFIGYDEEVSIFPEDSKEEIESVQSFLVYPNPANDEIIIEFSLDSKPKLIVLFDAFGKQVYKIIPDESGSHIINTSDVNSGIYFLKLFIEGKRTDFTKKIIITH
;
A
#
# COMPACT_ATOMS: atom_id res chain seq x y z
N MET A 1 11.35 -30.83 -31.58
CA MET A 1 10.28 -30.00 -30.99
C MET A 1 9.18 -30.96 -30.56
N SER A 2 9.45 -32.05 -29.84
CA SER A 2 9.78 -32.14 -28.40
C SER A 2 8.77 -31.35 -27.56
N ASP A 3 7.83 -32.12 -27.03
CA ASP A 3 6.65 -31.77 -26.25
C ASP A 3 6.94 -30.74 -25.15
N CYS A 4 6.13 -29.68 -25.13
CA CYS A 4 5.99 -28.83 -23.95
C CYS A 4 5.14 -29.62 -22.96
N PRO A 5 5.65 -29.99 -21.77
CA PRO A 5 4.85 -30.71 -20.80
C PRO A 5 3.75 -29.77 -20.33
N PHE A 6 2.49 -30.17 -20.54
CA PHE A 6 1.35 -29.62 -19.82
C PHE A 6 1.64 -29.80 -18.32
N MET A 7 2.16 -28.76 -17.70
CA MET A 7 2.12 -28.62 -16.26
C MET A 7 0.64 -28.50 -15.93
N PHE A 8 0.03 -29.59 -15.45
CA PHE A 8 -1.28 -29.52 -14.82
C PHE A 8 -1.17 -28.49 -13.71
N ILE A 9 -1.70 -27.30 -13.96
CA ILE A 9 -1.96 -26.33 -12.90
C ILE A 9 -2.96 -27.03 -12.01
N THR A 10 -2.50 -27.56 -10.89
CA THR A 10 -3.40 -27.98 -9.82
C THR A 10 -4.18 -26.73 -9.43
N TYR A 11 -5.47 -26.69 -9.78
CA TYR A 11 -6.36 -25.66 -9.27
C TYR A 11 -6.21 -25.61 -7.75
N PRO A 12 -6.24 -24.41 -7.13
CA PRO A 12 -6.29 -24.34 -5.68
C PRO A 12 -7.42 -25.26 -5.20
N SER A 13 -7.09 -26.20 -4.31
CA SER A 13 -8.10 -27.10 -3.74
C SER A 13 -8.67 -26.46 -2.49
N ILE A 14 -9.96 -26.71 -2.22
CA ILE A 14 -10.61 -26.23 -1.01
C ILE A 14 -9.99 -26.94 0.20
N GLY A 15 -9.28 -26.18 1.03
CA GLY A 15 -8.68 -26.68 2.27
C GLY A 15 -9.67 -26.66 3.45
N GLU A 16 -9.32 -27.35 4.54
CA GLU A 16 -10.15 -27.44 5.75
C GLU A 16 -10.49 -26.05 6.33
N LEU A 17 -9.52 -25.14 6.39
CA LEU A 17 -9.76 -23.77 6.87
C LEU A 17 -10.80 -23.02 6.02
N THR A 18 -10.78 -23.22 4.69
CA THR A 18 -11.76 -22.62 3.78
C THR A 18 -13.18 -23.09 4.07
N VAL A 19 -13.35 -24.38 4.36
CA VAL A 19 -14.64 -24.95 4.77
C VAL A 19 -15.10 -24.34 6.09
N LYS A 20 -14.24 -24.27 7.11
CA LYS A 20 -14.55 -23.66 8.40
C LYS A 20 -14.98 -22.19 8.28
N ILE A 21 -14.31 -21.42 7.43
CA ILE A 21 -14.68 -20.03 7.14
C ILE A 21 -16.07 -19.96 6.47
N ALA A 22 -16.33 -20.81 5.48
CA ALA A 22 -17.61 -20.87 4.77
C ALA A 22 -18.77 -21.25 5.70
N GLU A 23 -18.54 -22.19 6.61
CA GLU A 23 -19.51 -22.61 7.64
C GLU A 23 -19.67 -21.57 8.75
N GLY A 24 -18.81 -20.54 8.77
CA GLY A 24 -18.88 -19.44 9.71
C GLY A 24 -18.47 -19.84 11.13
N GLU A 25 -17.57 -20.82 11.25
CA GLU A 25 -16.98 -21.23 12.52
C GLU A 25 -16.23 -20.08 13.21
N THR A 26 -16.09 -20.19 14.53
CA THR A 26 -15.29 -19.23 15.31
C THR A 26 -13.81 -19.55 15.10
N LEU A 27 -13.08 -18.61 14.48
CA LEU A 27 -11.67 -18.80 14.13
C LEU A 27 -10.70 -18.47 15.27
N THR A 28 -11.15 -17.64 16.21
CA THR A 28 -10.35 -17.10 17.32
C THR A 28 -11.27 -16.64 18.44
N THR A 29 -10.79 -16.69 19.68
CA THR A 29 -11.47 -16.11 20.84
C THR A 29 -11.24 -14.61 20.96
N LEU A 30 -10.12 -14.10 20.42
CA LEU A 30 -9.79 -12.68 20.35
C LEU A 30 -10.35 -12.09 19.07
N TYR A 31 -11.18 -11.05 19.19
CA TYR A 31 -11.80 -10.35 18.06
C TYR A 31 -12.57 -11.28 17.10
N PRO A 32 -13.50 -12.12 17.61
CA PRO A 32 -14.14 -13.18 16.82
C PRO A 32 -14.93 -12.64 15.63
N GLN A 33 -15.61 -11.49 15.81
CA GLN A 33 -16.52 -10.94 14.80
C GLN A 33 -15.77 -10.41 13.56
N ILE A 34 -14.77 -9.55 13.74
CA ILE A 34 -13.97 -9.03 12.62
C ILE A 34 -13.12 -10.12 11.97
N SER A 35 -12.62 -11.10 12.74
CA SER A 35 -11.80 -12.18 12.20
C SER A 35 -12.65 -13.05 11.28
N LYS A 36 -13.87 -13.38 11.69
CA LYS A 36 -14.85 -14.06 10.85
C LYS A 36 -15.19 -13.24 9.61
N TRP A 37 -15.58 -11.97 9.79
CA TRP A 37 -15.96 -11.11 8.67
C TRP A 37 -14.83 -10.94 7.66
N THR A 38 -13.59 -10.69 8.12
CA THR A 38 -12.41 -10.53 7.26
C THR A 38 -12.09 -11.82 6.50
N ALA A 39 -12.17 -12.96 7.16
CA ALA A 39 -11.95 -14.26 6.53
C ALA A 39 -13.02 -14.55 5.47
N GLN A 40 -14.29 -14.29 5.77
CA GLN A 40 -15.41 -14.50 4.84
C GLN A 40 -15.35 -13.54 3.64
N ASN A 41 -15.03 -12.26 3.87
CA ASN A 41 -14.80 -11.28 2.81
C ASN A 41 -13.62 -11.71 1.91
N THR A 42 -12.53 -12.21 2.51
CA THR A 42 -11.38 -12.74 1.74
C THR A 42 -11.77 -13.96 0.92
N LEU A 43 -12.51 -14.89 1.51
CA LEU A 43 -13.00 -16.08 0.82
C LEU A 43 -13.91 -15.71 -0.37
N TYR A 44 -14.89 -14.83 -0.16
CA TYR A 44 -15.79 -14.38 -1.22
C TYR A 44 -15.02 -13.75 -2.38
N ASN A 45 -14.07 -12.86 -2.07
CA ASN A 45 -13.17 -12.28 -3.08
C ASN A 45 -12.38 -13.34 -3.85
N SER A 46 -11.89 -14.37 -3.17
CA SER A 46 -11.17 -15.47 -3.83
C SER A 46 -12.08 -16.27 -4.77
N LEU A 47 -13.33 -16.54 -4.38
CA LEU A 47 -14.29 -17.30 -5.18
C LEU A 47 -14.72 -16.54 -6.45
N GLU A 48 -15.00 -15.24 -6.33
CA GLU A 48 -15.33 -14.37 -7.47
C GLU A 48 -14.21 -14.34 -8.52
N ASN A 49 -12.95 -14.32 -8.08
CA ASN A 49 -11.79 -14.31 -8.97
C ASN A 49 -11.37 -15.71 -9.46
N ASN A 50 -11.93 -16.78 -8.88
CA ASN A 50 -11.56 -18.16 -9.19
C ASN A 50 -12.81 -19.05 -9.24
N PRO A 51 -13.67 -18.90 -10.26
CA PRO A 51 -14.94 -19.64 -10.35
C PRO A 51 -14.74 -21.17 -10.42
N GLY A 52 -13.54 -21.63 -10.79
CA GLY A 52 -13.18 -23.06 -10.76
C GLY A 52 -13.13 -23.67 -9.34
N LEU A 53 -13.17 -22.86 -8.29
CA LEU A 53 -13.32 -23.33 -6.90
C LEU A 53 -14.76 -23.76 -6.58
N LEU A 54 -15.75 -23.23 -7.28
CA LEU A 54 -17.16 -23.58 -7.07
C LEU A 54 -17.46 -25.00 -7.58
N GLY A 55 -18.38 -25.69 -6.92
CA GLY A 55 -18.74 -27.08 -7.20
C GLY A 55 -17.81 -28.13 -6.59
N GLN A 56 -16.72 -27.71 -5.93
CA GLN A 56 -15.78 -28.62 -5.27
C GLN A 56 -16.21 -28.97 -3.83
N ASN A 57 -16.97 -28.11 -3.15
CA ASN A 57 -17.43 -28.32 -1.78
C ASN A 57 -18.76 -27.61 -1.51
N THR A 58 -19.75 -28.37 -1.02
CA THR A 58 -21.11 -27.87 -0.80
C THR A 58 -21.20 -26.73 0.23
N SER A 59 -20.41 -26.75 1.30
CA SER A 59 -20.42 -25.66 2.29
C SER A 59 -19.91 -24.35 1.70
N VAL A 60 -18.87 -24.41 0.86
CA VAL A 60 -18.33 -23.26 0.15
C VAL A 60 -19.31 -22.72 -0.90
N ASP A 61 -19.97 -23.61 -1.64
CA ASP A 61 -20.99 -23.22 -2.63
C ASP A 61 -22.20 -22.55 -1.96
N ASN A 62 -22.66 -23.10 -0.84
CA ASN A 62 -23.74 -22.52 -0.04
C ASN A 62 -23.36 -21.15 0.52
N PHE A 63 -22.14 -21.01 1.05
CA PHE A 63 -21.60 -19.73 1.51
C PHE A 63 -21.61 -18.70 0.37
N TYR A 64 -21.09 -19.06 -0.81
CA TYR A 64 -21.06 -18.17 -1.97
C TYR A 64 -22.45 -17.69 -2.36
N GLY A 65 -23.41 -18.60 -2.50
CA GLY A 65 -24.79 -18.27 -2.86
C GLY A 65 -25.51 -17.43 -1.81
N ALA A 66 -25.27 -17.69 -0.52
CA ALA A 66 -25.85 -16.90 0.57
C ALA A 66 -25.23 -15.50 0.68
N THR A 67 -23.93 -15.37 0.40
CA THR A 67 -23.19 -14.10 0.53
C THR A 67 -23.61 -13.08 -0.54
N ALA A 68 -24.13 -13.53 -1.68
CA ALA A 68 -24.57 -12.68 -2.80
C ALA A 68 -25.66 -11.65 -2.46
N VAL A 69 -26.30 -11.75 -1.27
CA VAL A 69 -27.32 -10.81 -0.78
C VAL A 69 -26.94 -10.16 0.56
N THR A 70 -25.63 -10.14 0.87
CA THR A 70 -25.08 -9.58 2.12
C THR A 70 -24.16 -8.40 1.84
N GLU A 71 -23.82 -7.66 2.89
CA GLU A 71 -22.88 -6.53 2.81
C GLU A 71 -21.48 -6.94 2.31
N ILE A 72 -21.07 -8.19 2.47
CA ILE A 72 -19.79 -8.69 1.92
C ILE A 72 -19.80 -8.63 0.39
N HIS A 73 -20.90 -9.04 -0.25
CA HIS A 73 -21.05 -8.91 -1.70
C HIS A 73 -21.03 -7.45 -2.12
N ASP A 74 -21.76 -6.60 -1.39
CA ASP A 74 -21.84 -5.17 -1.73
C ASP A 74 -20.47 -4.47 -1.59
N PHE A 75 -19.68 -4.79 -0.56
CA PHE A 75 -18.31 -4.30 -0.42
C PHE A 75 -17.38 -4.83 -1.51
N TYR A 76 -17.54 -6.10 -1.91
CA TYR A 76 -16.81 -6.64 -3.07
C TYR A 76 -17.17 -5.88 -4.35
N ALA A 77 -18.46 -5.62 -4.60
CA ALA A 77 -18.93 -4.89 -5.76
C ALA A 77 -18.34 -3.46 -5.79
N VAL A 78 -18.35 -2.74 -4.66
CA VAL A 78 -17.71 -1.42 -4.54
C VAL A 78 -16.21 -1.49 -4.85
N LYS A 79 -15.49 -2.48 -4.29
CA LYS A 79 -14.06 -2.66 -4.56
C LYS A 79 -13.77 -2.98 -6.04
N SER A 80 -14.60 -3.82 -6.64
CA SER A 80 -14.53 -4.18 -8.05
C SER A 80 -14.78 -2.95 -8.93
N ASP A 81 -15.81 -2.17 -8.63
CA ASP A 81 -16.14 -0.92 -9.31
C ASP A 81 -14.99 0.10 -9.23
N ILE A 82 -14.38 0.26 -8.05
CA ILE A 82 -13.19 1.10 -7.85
C ILE A 82 -12.07 0.65 -8.79
N THR A 83 -11.79 -0.65 -8.84
CA THR A 83 -10.71 -1.19 -9.69
C THR A 83 -11.03 -0.99 -11.18
N ASN A 84 -12.26 -1.29 -11.59
CA ASN A 84 -12.76 -1.17 -12.96
C ASN A 84 -12.86 0.29 -13.44
N ALA A 85 -12.91 1.26 -12.52
CA ALA A 85 -12.76 2.68 -12.85
C ALA A 85 -11.38 2.99 -13.44
N TRP A 86 -10.35 2.24 -13.05
CA TRP A 86 -8.97 2.48 -13.49
C TRP A 86 -8.49 1.51 -14.58
N THR A 87 -8.99 0.28 -14.58
CA THR A 87 -8.54 -0.78 -15.52
C THR A 87 -9.45 -1.00 -16.73
N GLY A 88 -10.72 -0.58 -16.66
CA GLY A 88 -11.75 -0.88 -17.67
C GLY A 88 -11.74 0.02 -18.92
N LEU A 89 -10.60 0.64 -19.25
CA LEU A 89 -10.45 1.63 -20.34
C LEU A 89 -9.29 1.27 -21.28
N SER A 90 -9.07 -0.03 -21.51
CA SER A 90 -7.93 -0.52 -22.28
C SER A 90 -7.95 -0.01 -23.72
N ALA A 91 -9.13 0.08 -24.35
CA ALA A 91 -9.24 0.59 -25.73
C ALA A 91 -8.84 2.06 -25.84
N GLU A 92 -9.28 2.91 -24.92
CA GLU A 92 -8.88 4.32 -24.88
C GLU A 92 -7.39 4.48 -24.57
N LEU A 93 -6.84 3.64 -23.67
CA LEU A 93 -5.40 3.63 -23.37
C LEU A 93 -4.55 3.17 -24.57
N ASP A 94 -5.01 2.17 -25.32
CA ASP A 94 -4.35 1.70 -26.54
C ASP A 94 -4.36 2.80 -27.62
N ASN A 95 -5.48 3.50 -27.79
CA ASN A 95 -5.57 4.65 -28.69
C ASN A 95 -4.67 5.81 -28.23
N LEU A 96 -4.63 6.11 -26.93
CA LEU A 96 -3.73 7.12 -26.39
C LEU A 96 -2.26 6.78 -26.69
N ALA A 97 -1.87 5.52 -26.50
CA ALA A 97 -0.52 5.06 -26.81
C ALA A 97 -0.20 5.16 -28.31
N LEU A 98 -1.14 4.77 -29.17
CA LEU A 98 -1.01 4.89 -30.63
C LEU A 98 -0.76 6.33 -31.06
N HIS A 99 -1.65 7.26 -30.68
CA HIS A 99 -1.55 8.66 -31.07
C HIS A 99 -0.34 9.35 -30.45
N SER A 100 0.03 9.00 -29.21
CA SER A 100 1.27 9.49 -28.58
C SER A 100 2.51 9.05 -29.35
N SER A 101 2.53 7.80 -29.84
CA SER A 101 3.64 7.30 -30.67
C SER A 101 3.70 7.98 -32.04
N GLN A 102 2.56 8.28 -32.66
CA GLN A 102 2.50 8.99 -33.95
C GLN A 102 2.96 10.43 -33.80
N LEU A 103 2.52 11.12 -32.75
CA LEU A 103 2.97 12.48 -32.43
C LEU A 103 4.50 12.54 -32.26
N ALA A 104 5.08 11.59 -31.52
CA ALA A 104 6.52 11.50 -31.33
C ALA A 104 7.27 11.30 -32.67
N ALA A 105 6.76 10.45 -33.55
CA ALA A 105 7.37 10.21 -34.86
C ALA A 105 7.33 11.45 -35.77
N TYR A 106 6.23 12.21 -35.75
CA TYR A 106 6.15 13.46 -36.51
C TYR A 106 7.07 14.56 -35.96
N LEU A 107 7.20 14.67 -34.64
CA LEU A 107 8.13 15.60 -34.00
C LEU A 107 9.59 15.29 -34.36
N ASP A 108 9.97 14.01 -34.36
CA ASP A 108 11.31 13.57 -34.76
C ASP A 108 11.60 13.91 -36.24
N THR A 109 10.66 13.58 -37.12
CA THR A 109 10.77 13.90 -38.56
C THR A 109 10.83 15.42 -38.80
N LEU A 110 10.12 16.22 -38.00
CA LEU A 110 10.16 17.67 -38.09
C LEU A 110 11.55 18.23 -37.78
N LEU A 111 12.23 17.67 -36.77
CA LEU A 111 13.61 18.06 -36.42
C LEU A 111 14.58 17.77 -37.59
N ASP A 112 14.45 16.61 -38.22
CA ASP A 112 15.26 16.26 -39.39
C ASP A 112 15.01 17.20 -40.57
N VAL A 113 13.74 17.52 -40.85
CA VAL A 113 13.36 18.44 -41.93
C VAL A 113 13.87 19.86 -41.63
N ASP A 114 13.77 20.34 -40.40
CA ASP A 114 14.28 21.65 -39.99
C ASP A 114 15.82 21.74 -40.15
N ALA A 115 16.54 20.67 -39.82
CA ALA A 115 17.98 20.60 -40.05
C ALA A 115 18.35 20.67 -41.54
N LEU A 116 17.59 19.99 -42.41
CA LEU A 116 17.78 20.05 -43.87
C LEU A 116 17.46 21.44 -44.44
N ILE A 117 16.39 22.08 -43.96
CA ILE A 117 16.02 23.45 -44.36
C ILE A 117 17.13 24.44 -43.98
N ALA A 118 17.76 24.28 -42.82
CA ALA A 118 18.85 25.14 -42.39
C ALA A 118 20.09 25.05 -43.31
N ILE A 119 20.31 23.89 -43.95
CA ILE A 119 21.43 23.68 -44.88
C ILE A 119 21.06 24.16 -46.29
N ASN A 120 19.88 23.77 -46.79
CA ASN A 120 19.44 24.08 -48.15
C ASN A 120 17.91 24.20 -48.23
N PRO A 121 17.35 25.40 -48.03
CA PRO A 121 15.90 25.58 -48.04
C PRO A 121 15.34 25.39 -49.46
N THR A 122 14.39 24.46 -49.60
CA THR A 122 13.65 24.24 -50.85
C THR A 122 12.15 24.35 -50.61
N THR A 123 11.38 24.71 -51.64
CA THR A 123 9.91 24.76 -51.56
C THR A 123 9.31 23.42 -51.13
N ALA A 124 9.90 22.29 -51.55
CA ALA A 124 9.45 20.95 -51.16
C ALA A 124 9.66 20.69 -49.66
N LEU A 125 10.81 21.06 -49.10
CA LEU A 125 11.09 20.91 -47.67
C LEU A 125 10.18 21.81 -46.82
N LEU A 126 9.94 23.05 -47.26
CA LEU A 126 9.01 23.97 -46.58
C LEU A 126 7.57 23.42 -46.57
N GLN A 127 7.11 22.86 -47.69
CA GLN A 127 5.79 22.24 -47.76
C GLN A 127 5.70 20.96 -46.92
N GLN A 128 6.78 20.16 -46.86
CA GLN A 128 6.85 19.00 -45.97
C GLN A 128 6.77 19.41 -44.51
N ARG A 129 7.47 20.48 -44.11
CA ARG A 129 7.41 21.05 -42.76
C ARG A 129 5.99 21.50 -42.39
N GLU A 130 5.30 22.20 -43.29
CA GLU A 130 3.90 22.62 -43.08
C GLU A 130 2.97 21.42 -42.88
N ASN A 131 3.11 20.38 -43.70
CA ASN A 131 2.32 19.14 -43.54
C ASN A 131 2.60 18.42 -42.21
N LEU A 132 3.86 18.39 -41.76
CA LEU A 132 4.22 17.81 -40.47
C LEU A 132 3.58 18.58 -39.30
N ILE A 133 3.56 19.91 -39.37
CA ILE A 133 2.90 20.75 -38.36
C ILE A 133 1.39 20.43 -38.31
N LEU A 134 0.73 20.34 -39.47
CA LEU A 134 -0.70 19.97 -39.52
C LEU A 134 -0.97 18.58 -38.95
N ASN A 135 -0.08 17.61 -39.20
CA ASN A 135 -0.20 16.27 -38.61
C ASN A 135 0.01 16.29 -37.08
N ILE A 136 0.99 17.06 -36.59
CA ILE A 136 1.23 17.25 -35.15
C ILE A 136 0.01 17.86 -34.47
N GLU A 137 -0.60 18.90 -35.05
CA GLU A 137 -1.82 19.51 -34.55
C GLU A 137 -2.99 18.50 -34.52
N THR A 138 -3.11 17.69 -35.57
CA THR A 138 -4.13 16.63 -35.65
C THR A 138 -3.95 15.60 -34.54
N GLU A 139 -2.74 15.05 -34.36
CA GLU A 139 -2.49 14.05 -33.32
C GLU A 139 -2.64 14.62 -31.91
N SER A 140 -2.24 15.88 -31.70
CA SER A 140 -2.44 16.58 -30.42
C SER A 140 -3.93 16.71 -30.08
N GLY A 141 -4.78 17.04 -31.06
CA GLY A 141 -6.23 17.10 -30.89
C GLY A 141 -6.87 15.72 -30.62
N ASN A 142 -6.37 14.67 -31.26
CA ASN A 142 -6.80 13.28 -30.98
C ASN A 142 -6.48 12.89 -29.53
N ILE A 143 -5.26 13.17 -29.07
CA ILE A 143 -4.82 12.91 -27.69
C ILE A 143 -5.71 13.66 -26.69
N GLU A 144 -5.97 14.95 -26.90
CA GLU A 144 -6.85 15.73 -26.02
C GLU A 144 -8.27 15.14 -25.96
N THR A 145 -8.82 14.74 -27.10
CA THR A 145 -10.15 14.08 -27.19
C THR A 145 -10.19 12.76 -26.42
N ILE A 146 -9.11 11.97 -26.47
CA ILE A 146 -9.02 10.70 -25.74
C ILE A 146 -8.90 10.95 -24.23
N LEU A 147 -8.07 11.91 -23.81
CA LEU A 147 -7.90 12.25 -22.39
C LEU A 147 -9.21 12.77 -21.77
N THR A 148 -9.97 13.58 -22.51
CA THR A 148 -11.28 14.08 -22.05
C THR A 148 -12.33 12.96 -21.98
N THR A 149 -12.32 12.04 -22.94
CA THR A 149 -13.16 10.83 -22.91
C THR A 149 -12.82 9.94 -21.70
N LEU A 150 -11.53 9.69 -21.46
CA LEU A 150 -11.03 8.91 -20.32
C LEU A 150 -11.48 9.51 -18.98
N ALA A 151 -11.30 10.82 -18.81
CA ALA A 151 -11.71 11.52 -17.60
C ALA A 151 -13.23 11.43 -17.38
N SER A 152 -14.02 11.62 -18.45
CA SER A 152 -15.48 11.53 -18.41
C SER A 152 -15.97 10.12 -18.03
N ALA A 153 -15.37 9.08 -18.63
CA ALA A 153 -15.71 7.69 -18.34
C ALA A 153 -15.39 7.32 -16.88
N ARG A 154 -14.23 7.76 -16.36
CA ARG A 154 -13.86 7.60 -14.94
C ARG A 154 -14.84 8.29 -14.02
N LYS A 155 -15.21 9.54 -14.32
CA LYS A 155 -16.18 10.31 -13.53
C LYS A 155 -17.53 9.60 -13.42
N VAL A 156 -18.04 9.04 -14.51
CA VAL A 156 -19.30 8.28 -14.51
C VAL A 156 -19.19 7.05 -13.60
N LYS A 157 -18.11 6.27 -13.75
CA LYS A 157 -17.89 5.08 -12.90
C LYS A 157 -17.80 5.45 -11.42
N VAL A 158 -16.97 6.42 -11.06
CA VAL A 158 -16.83 6.91 -9.68
C VAL A 158 -18.16 7.41 -9.11
N THR A 159 -18.97 8.10 -9.90
CA THR A 159 -20.30 8.58 -9.48
C THR A 159 -21.23 7.41 -9.13
N VAL A 160 -21.26 6.36 -9.96
CA VAL A 160 -22.05 5.16 -9.68
C VAL A 160 -21.50 4.42 -8.46
N THR A 161 -20.18 4.28 -8.33
CA THR A 161 -19.55 3.61 -7.19
C THR A 161 -19.84 4.32 -5.87
N LYS A 162 -19.90 5.66 -5.85
CA LYS A 162 -20.34 6.43 -4.67
C LYS A 162 -21.75 6.06 -4.21
N GLN A 163 -22.67 5.94 -5.18
CA GLN A 163 -24.06 5.55 -4.89
C GLN A 163 -24.12 4.13 -4.33
N ASN A 164 -23.40 3.18 -4.95
CA ASN A 164 -23.30 1.81 -4.48
C ASN A 164 -22.70 1.73 -3.07
N ASN A 165 -21.61 2.46 -2.80
CA ASN A 165 -20.98 2.52 -1.49
C ASN A 165 -21.90 3.10 -0.42
N THR A 166 -22.66 4.15 -0.75
CA THR A 166 -23.64 4.75 0.18
C THR A 166 -24.78 3.79 0.51
N ALA A 167 -25.16 2.94 -0.43
CA ALA A 167 -26.23 1.96 -0.26
C ALA A 167 -25.82 0.74 0.59
N VAL A 168 -24.53 0.51 0.82
CA VAL A 168 -24.06 -0.62 1.64
C VAL A 168 -24.58 -0.48 3.07
N TYR A 169 -25.34 -1.47 3.51
CA TYR A 169 -25.80 -1.56 4.89
C TYR A 169 -24.66 -2.02 5.80
N THR A 170 -24.56 -1.42 6.98
CA THR A 170 -23.47 -1.69 7.94
C THR A 170 -24.05 -1.80 9.34
N ASN A 171 -23.59 -2.78 10.12
CA ASN A 171 -24.03 -3.00 11.50
C ASN A 171 -22.86 -3.02 12.50
N THR A 172 -21.61 -3.06 12.02
CA THR A 172 -20.41 -3.06 12.84
C THR A 172 -19.52 -1.86 12.55
N VAL A 173 -18.60 -1.58 13.48
CA VAL A 173 -17.61 -0.49 13.34
C VAL A 173 -16.72 -0.70 12.11
N PHE A 174 -16.27 -1.93 11.85
CA PHE A 174 -15.37 -2.19 10.72
C PHE A 174 -16.06 -2.10 9.35
N GLU A 175 -17.34 -2.45 9.26
CA GLU A 175 -18.16 -2.21 8.06
C GLU A 175 -18.39 -0.71 7.85
N ASP A 176 -18.78 0.02 8.89
CA ASP A 176 -18.99 1.46 8.81
C ASP A 176 -17.70 2.22 8.45
N ASN A 177 -16.57 1.82 9.04
CA ASN A 177 -15.26 2.33 8.67
C ASN A 177 -14.97 2.07 7.18
N GLN A 178 -15.20 0.85 6.68
CA GLN A 178 -14.96 0.53 5.27
C GLN A 178 -15.80 1.40 4.35
N ARG A 179 -17.10 1.56 4.64
CA ARG A 179 -18.00 2.45 3.88
C ARG A 179 -17.52 3.89 3.93
N THR A 180 -17.18 4.39 5.11
CA THR A 180 -16.76 5.78 5.34
C THR A 180 -15.45 6.10 4.61
N VAL A 181 -14.45 5.24 4.73
CA VAL A 181 -13.15 5.42 4.07
C VAL A 181 -13.27 5.33 2.55
N ASN A 182 -14.11 4.41 2.04
CA ASN A 182 -14.42 4.34 0.62
C ASN A 182 -15.11 5.62 0.12
N ASP A 183 -16.05 6.18 0.89
CA ASP A 183 -16.73 7.41 0.53
C ASP A 183 -15.74 8.58 0.41
N ILE A 184 -14.84 8.74 1.40
CA ILE A 184 -13.80 9.77 1.37
C ILE A 184 -12.88 9.57 0.16
N TYR A 185 -12.41 8.34 -0.09
CA TYR A 185 -11.58 8.05 -1.26
C TYR A 185 -12.27 8.42 -2.58
N LEU A 186 -13.55 8.05 -2.71
CA LEU A 186 -14.34 8.31 -3.91
C LEU A 186 -14.60 9.81 -4.10
N ASN A 187 -14.80 10.56 -3.00
CA ASN A 187 -15.01 12.00 -3.01
C ASN A 187 -13.75 12.84 -3.18
N THR A 188 -12.56 12.23 -3.05
CA THR A 188 -11.29 12.93 -3.14
C THR A 188 -10.47 12.38 -4.30
N ILE A 189 -9.45 11.57 -4.02
CA ILE A 189 -8.46 11.04 -4.97
C ILE A 189 -9.11 10.41 -6.20
N ALA A 190 -10.20 9.66 -6.02
CA ALA A 190 -10.84 8.99 -7.15
C ALA A 190 -11.64 9.93 -8.06
N SER A 191 -12.08 11.09 -7.55
CA SER A 191 -13.00 11.98 -8.27
C SER A 191 -12.36 12.67 -9.48
N THR A 192 -11.03 12.73 -9.55
CA THR A 192 -10.22 13.47 -10.54
C THR A 192 -10.44 14.98 -10.62
N GLU A 193 -11.49 15.52 -9.98
CA GLU A 193 -11.85 16.95 -9.98
C GLU A 193 -11.40 17.65 -8.69
N ASP A 194 -11.43 16.95 -7.55
CA ASP A 194 -10.97 17.46 -6.27
C ASP A 194 -10.12 16.39 -5.58
N VAL A 195 -8.81 16.56 -5.62
CA VAL A 195 -7.85 15.63 -4.98
C VAL A 195 -7.64 16.00 -3.50
N THR A 196 -8.28 17.06 -3.01
CA THR A 196 -8.05 17.56 -1.66
C THR A 196 -8.94 16.84 -0.65
N VAL A 197 -8.34 16.53 0.50
CA VAL A 197 -9.07 16.02 1.67
C VAL A 197 -9.43 17.22 2.53
N SER A 198 -10.72 17.48 2.74
CA SER A 198 -11.19 18.57 3.60
C SER A 198 -10.80 18.35 5.06
N GLU A 199 -10.75 19.41 5.87
CA GLU A 199 -10.45 19.32 7.32
C GLU A 199 -11.39 18.34 8.05
N THR A 200 -12.68 18.33 7.69
CA THR A 200 -13.66 17.38 8.25
C THR A 200 -13.33 15.94 7.87
N GLN A 201 -12.98 15.68 6.60
CA GLN A 201 -12.59 14.35 6.15
C GLN A 201 -11.27 13.91 6.78
N ALA A 202 -10.31 14.82 6.94
CA ALA A 202 -9.04 14.55 7.61
C ALA A 202 -9.25 14.14 9.07
N ALA A 203 -10.14 14.81 9.80
CA ALA A 203 -10.49 14.45 11.18
C ALA A 203 -11.14 13.05 11.26
N ILE A 204 -12.01 12.70 10.29
CA ILE A 204 -12.62 11.37 10.20
C ILE A 204 -11.55 10.31 9.90
N LEU A 205 -10.66 10.57 8.95
CA LEU A 205 -9.57 9.66 8.60
C LEU A 205 -8.62 9.45 9.78
N GLU A 206 -8.26 10.51 10.52
CA GLU A 206 -7.42 10.40 11.72
C GLU A 206 -8.08 9.54 12.79
N TYR A 207 -9.37 9.73 13.01
CA TYR A 207 -10.15 8.94 13.96
C TYR A 207 -10.14 7.45 13.60
N ILE A 208 -10.40 7.11 12.34
CA ILE A 208 -10.40 5.71 11.87
C ILE A 208 -8.99 5.12 11.85
N ALA A 209 -7.99 5.90 11.41
CA ALA A 209 -6.59 5.48 11.35
C ALA A 209 -6.01 5.16 12.74
N GLY A 210 -6.50 5.85 13.78
CA GLY A 210 -6.18 5.64 15.18
C GLY A 210 -6.96 4.51 15.87
N GLN A 211 -7.78 3.74 15.15
CA GLN A 211 -8.38 2.53 15.72
C GLN A 211 -7.41 1.34 15.62
N CYS A 212 -7.61 0.34 16.48
CA CYS A 212 -6.97 -0.96 16.32
C CYS A 212 -7.45 -1.64 15.02
N PRO A 213 -6.58 -2.12 14.11
CA PRO A 213 -7.00 -2.88 12.94
C PRO A 213 -7.83 -4.13 13.26
N LEU A 214 -7.63 -4.75 14.43
CA LEU A 214 -8.41 -5.89 14.92
C LEU A 214 -9.77 -5.49 15.53
N THR A 215 -10.17 -4.22 15.46
CA THR A 215 -11.55 -3.79 15.79
C THR A 215 -12.14 -2.93 14.69
N GLY A 216 -11.34 -2.04 14.12
CA GLY A 216 -11.72 -1.13 13.04
C GLY A 216 -11.62 -1.73 11.64
N GLY A 217 -11.04 -2.93 11.50
CA GLY A 217 -10.92 -3.67 10.24
C GLY A 217 -9.88 -3.10 9.27
N ASN A 218 -9.84 -3.67 8.06
CA ASN A 218 -8.86 -3.29 7.03
C ASN A 218 -8.95 -1.82 6.60
N ALA A 219 -10.12 -1.21 6.78
CA ALA A 219 -10.35 0.22 6.53
C ALA A 219 -9.42 1.13 7.34
N VAL A 220 -8.90 0.68 8.48
CA VAL A 220 -7.89 1.41 9.27
C VAL A 220 -6.63 1.67 8.45
N PHE A 221 -6.13 0.68 7.71
CA PHE A 221 -4.93 0.84 6.88
C PHE A 221 -5.20 1.77 5.69
N GLN A 222 -6.38 1.68 5.09
CA GLN A 222 -6.78 2.59 4.01
C GLN A 222 -6.93 4.02 4.55
N ALA A 223 -7.47 4.21 5.75
CA ALA A 223 -7.56 5.51 6.39
C ALA A 223 -6.18 6.12 6.66
N ARG A 224 -5.21 5.32 7.12
CA ARG A 224 -3.80 5.74 7.30
C ARG A 224 -3.18 6.20 5.98
N ALA A 225 -3.39 5.45 4.91
CA ALA A 225 -2.87 5.80 3.58
C ALA A 225 -3.45 7.12 3.06
N LEU A 226 -4.75 7.36 3.26
CA LEU A 226 -5.38 8.62 2.87
C LEU A 226 -4.97 9.79 3.77
N TYR A 227 -4.87 9.56 5.08
CA TYR A 227 -4.47 10.58 6.05
C TYR A 227 -3.03 11.05 5.85
N ALA A 228 -2.14 10.17 5.35
CA ALA A 228 -0.77 10.53 5.00
C ALA A 228 -0.67 11.63 3.92
N LEU A 229 -1.74 11.87 3.15
CA LEU A 229 -1.80 13.01 2.22
C LEU A 229 -2.01 14.36 2.92
N VAL A 230 -2.45 14.33 4.18
CA VAL A 230 -2.78 15.50 5.00
C VAL A 230 -1.71 15.74 6.06
N SER A 231 -1.30 14.69 6.78
CA SER A 231 -0.32 14.77 7.86
C SER A 231 0.49 13.49 7.98
N GLU A 232 1.80 13.62 8.18
CA GLU A 232 2.65 12.52 8.60
C GLU A 232 2.41 12.24 10.08
N LYS A 233 1.80 11.09 10.38
CA LYS A 233 1.54 10.62 11.74
C LYS A 233 1.75 9.12 11.80
N ASP A 234 2.51 8.67 12.79
CA ASP A 234 2.70 7.25 13.06
C ASP A 234 1.54 6.71 13.91
N PHE A 235 1.09 5.51 13.55
CA PHE A 235 0.04 4.78 14.27
C PHE A 235 0.64 3.47 14.79
N ASP A 236 0.78 3.35 16.10
CA ASP A 236 1.37 2.19 16.75
C ASP A 236 0.30 1.13 17.05
N ASP A 237 0.26 0.08 16.24
CA ASP A 237 -0.72 -1.00 16.38
C ASP A 237 -0.56 -1.78 17.70
N GLU A 238 0.63 -1.83 18.30
CA GLU A 238 0.83 -2.49 19.60
C GLU A 238 0.10 -1.71 20.69
N ILE A 239 0.21 -0.38 20.70
CA ILE A 239 -0.52 0.48 21.63
C ILE A 239 -2.01 0.45 21.32
N LEU A 240 -2.39 0.63 20.05
CA LEU A 240 -3.79 0.76 19.62
C LEU A 240 -4.59 -0.52 19.84
N CYS A 241 -3.98 -1.69 19.63
CA CYS A 241 -4.62 -2.99 19.83
C CYS A 241 -4.46 -3.56 21.24
N GLY A 242 -4.02 -2.75 22.20
CA GLY A 242 -4.05 -3.12 23.61
C GLY A 242 -2.70 -3.54 24.16
N GLY A 243 -1.68 -2.69 24.03
CA GLY A 243 -0.42 -2.76 24.79
C GLY A 243 -0.59 -2.72 26.33
N ASN A 244 -1.84 -2.77 26.84
CA ASN A 244 -2.22 -2.91 28.23
C ASN A 244 -3.39 -3.92 28.45
N ALA A 245 -3.66 -4.83 27.51
CA ALA A 245 -4.57 -5.93 27.80
C ALA A 245 -3.91 -6.84 28.86
N PRO A 246 -4.53 -7.12 30.01
CA PRO A 246 -3.98 -8.08 30.95
C PRO A 246 -3.82 -9.41 30.21
N MET A 247 -2.62 -9.97 30.30
CA MET A 247 -2.21 -11.29 29.77
C MET A 247 -3.22 -12.43 30.09
N GLU A 248 -4.11 -12.19 31.05
CA GLU A 248 -5.18 -13.09 31.50
C GLU A 248 -6.22 -13.44 30.42
N ALA A 249 -6.31 -12.71 29.31
CA ALA A 249 -7.21 -13.07 28.20
C ALA A 249 -6.63 -14.11 27.21
N PHE A 250 -5.38 -14.58 27.41
CA PHE A 250 -4.67 -15.44 26.46
C PHE A 250 -4.57 -16.93 26.85
N ILE A 251 -5.17 -17.37 27.96
CA ILE A 251 -5.02 -18.77 28.42
C ILE A 251 -6.33 -19.54 28.25
N GLY A 252 -6.51 -20.14 27.08
CA GLY A 252 -7.58 -21.08 26.75
C GLY A 252 -7.08 -22.37 26.10
N TYR A 253 -5.80 -22.72 26.29
CA TYR A 253 -5.24 -24.01 25.91
C TYR A 253 -4.37 -24.54 27.06
N ASP A 254 -4.85 -25.61 27.69
CA ASP A 254 -4.09 -26.46 28.60
C ASP A 254 -2.92 -27.12 27.85
N GLU A 255 -1.69 -26.83 28.25
CA GLU A 255 -0.71 -27.79 28.80
C GLU A 255 0.71 -27.18 28.82
N GLU A 256 1.15 -26.86 30.03
CA GLU A 256 2.51 -26.82 30.57
C GLU A 256 3.71 -26.52 29.63
N VAL A 257 4.15 -25.26 29.59
CA VAL A 257 5.57 -24.91 29.76
C VAL A 257 5.68 -23.57 30.53
N SER A 258 5.83 -23.69 31.85
CA SER A 258 6.22 -22.60 32.74
C SER A 258 7.74 -22.37 32.67
N ILE A 259 8.15 -21.35 31.93
CA ILE A 259 9.46 -20.71 32.04
C ILE A 259 9.14 -19.24 31.73
N PHE A 260 8.97 -18.33 32.69
CA PHE A 260 10.00 -17.65 33.47
C PHE A 260 9.33 -16.95 34.69
N PRO A 261 10.08 -16.65 35.76
CA PRO A 261 9.54 -16.22 37.05
C PRO A 261 8.97 -14.80 37.01
N GLU A 262 7.87 -14.58 37.73
CA GLU A 262 7.47 -13.26 38.21
C GLU A 262 8.56 -12.67 39.09
N ASP A 263 9.02 -11.46 38.76
CA ASP A 263 9.51 -10.53 39.77
C ASP A 263 9.03 -9.12 39.44
N SER A 264 8.08 -8.70 40.28
CA SER A 264 7.79 -7.35 40.78
C SER A 264 7.73 -6.16 39.81
N LYS A 265 6.50 -5.61 39.73
CA LYS A 265 6.18 -4.21 39.47
C LYS A 265 7.11 -3.23 40.21
N GLU A 266 7.69 -2.30 39.47
CA GLU A 266 7.88 -0.90 39.87
C GLU A 266 8.00 -0.04 38.59
N GLU A 267 7.16 1.00 38.50
CA GLU A 267 7.16 2.03 37.43
C GLU A 267 8.44 2.86 37.49
N ILE A 268 9.13 3.07 36.35
CA ILE A 268 9.73 4.36 35.94
C ILE A 268 9.79 4.39 34.41
N GLU A 269 9.20 5.41 33.76
CA GLU A 269 9.41 5.72 32.34
C GLU A 269 10.91 5.85 32.05
N SER A 270 11.46 4.95 31.23
CA SER A 270 12.81 5.09 30.72
C SER A 270 12.82 5.75 29.35
N VAL A 271 13.41 6.94 29.29
CA VAL A 271 13.63 7.67 28.04
C VAL A 271 14.65 6.91 27.20
N GLN A 272 14.18 6.23 26.16
CA GLN A 272 15.05 5.66 25.12
C GLN A 272 15.27 6.71 24.02
N SER A 273 16.52 7.07 23.77
CA SER A 273 16.89 8.05 22.74
C SER A 273 17.88 7.43 21.76
N PHE A 274 17.68 7.67 20.46
CA PHE A 274 18.61 7.32 19.38
C PHE A 274 18.77 8.51 18.44
N LEU A 275 19.89 9.23 18.58
CA LEU A 275 20.22 10.42 17.83
C LEU A 275 21.41 10.15 16.92
N VAL A 276 21.40 10.75 15.73
CA VAL A 276 22.47 10.61 14.75
C VAL A 276 22.73 11.97 14.12
N TYR A 277 23.98 12.43 14.19
CA TYR A 277 24.37 13.74 13.68
C TYR A 277 25.88 13.77 13.35
N PRO A 278 26.34 14.65 12.45
CA PRO A 278 25.52 15.49 11.57
C PRO A 278 24.81 14.67 10.47
N ASN A 279 23.69 15.21 9.98
CA ASN A 279 23.00 14.69 8.80
C ASN A 279 22.51 15.89 7.95
N PRO A 280 23.10 16.17 6.78
CA PRO A 280 24.11 15.36 6.07
C PRO A 280 25.45 15.25 6.78
N ALA A 281 26.10 14.10 6.64
CA ALA A 281 27.41 13.75 7.18
C ALA A 281 28.50 13.89 6.11
N ASN A 282 29.72 14.25 6.51
CA ASN A 282 30.87 14.33 5.61
C ASN A 282 31.86 13.20 5.96
N ASP A 283 32.79 13.47 6.87
CA ASP A 283 33.82 12.52 7.28
C ASP A 283 33.43 11.59 8.43
N GLU A 284 32.42 11.96 9.23
CA GLU A 284 31.98 11.18 10.37
C GLU A 284 30.49 11.36 10.70
N ILE A 285 29.93 10.34 11.36
CA ILE A 285 28.64 10.39 12.05
C ILE A 285 28.83 10.01 13.52
N ILE A 286 28.16 10.76 14.38
CA ILE A 286 28.07 10.52 15.81
C ILE A 286 26.69 9.92 16.08
N ILE A 287 26.70 8.80 16.79
CA ILE A 287 25.50 8.07 17.19
C ILE A 287 25.42 8.15 18.70
N GLU A 288 24.40 8.81 19.22
CA GLU A 288 24.12 8.85 20.64
C GLU A 288 22.89 8.03 20.97
N PHE A 289 23.06 7.10 21.91
CA PHE A 289 21.94 6.31 22.38
C PHE A 289 21.95 6.03 23.87
N SER A 290 20.77 6.16 24.45
CA SER A 290 20.49 5.79 25.83
C SER A 290 19.49 4.65 25.79
N LEU A 291 19.95 3.46 26.20
CA LEU A 291 19.15 2.23 26.21
C LEU A 291 19.17 1.62 27.60
N ASP A 292 18.02 1.08 28.01
CA ASP A 292 17.88 0.30 29.25
C ASP A 292 18.32 -1.16 29.09
N SER A 293 18.71 -1.53 27.87
CA SER A 293 19.06 -2.90 27.50
C SER A 293 20.32 -2.86 26.66
N LYS A 294 21.12 -3.92 26.71
CA LYS A 294 22.42 -3.94 26.04
C LYS A 294 22.26 -3.76 24.53
N PRO A 295 22.99 -2.80 23.92
CA PRO A 295 23.03 -2.70 22.47
C PRO A 295 23.63 -3.99 21.92
N LYS A 296 22.97 -4.58 20.93
CA LYS A 296 23.42 -5.83 20.31
C LYS A 296 24.27 -5.56 19.09
N LEU A 297 23.82 -4.62 18.25
CA LEU A 297 24.46 -4.38 16.97
C LEU A 297 24.08 -3.03 16.38
N ILE A 298 25.04 -2.31 15.81
CA ILE A 298 24.80 -1.17 14.93
C ILE A 298 25.26 -1.53 13.53
N VAL A 299 24.41 -1.27 12.53
CA VAL A 299 24.67 -1.60 11.13
C VAL A 299 24.28 -0.44 10.23
N LEU A 300 25.16 -0.07 9.30
CA LEU A 300 24.88 0.90 8.25
C LEU A 300 24.64 0.15 6.93
N PHE A 301 23.53 0.45 6.27
CA PHE A 301 23.16 -0.10 4.97
C PHE A 301 23.16 1.00 3.92
N ASP A 302 23.59 0.70 2.69
CA ASP A 302 23.37 1.58 1.54
C ASP A 302 21.90 1.52 1.06
N ALA A 303 21.55 2.35 0.07
CA ALA A 303 20.21 2.40 -0.50
C ALA A 303 19.72 1.09 -1.15
N PHE A 304 20.63 0.15 -1.45
CA PHE A 304 20.32 -1.17 -2.01
C PHE A 304 20.28 -2.27 -0.94
N GLY A 305 20.43 -1.91 0.34
CA GLY A 305 20.42 -2.85 1.46
C GLY A 305 21.74 -3.60 1.68
N LYS A 306 22.84 -3.19 1.01
CA LYS A 306 24.16 -3.76 1.27
C LYS A 306 24.70 -3.20 2.59
N GLN A 307 25.15 -4.09 3.47
CA GLN A 307 25.86 -3.70 4.69
C GLN A 307 27.20 -3.05 4.34
N VAL A 308 27.38 -1.78 4.73
CA VAL A 308 28.63 -1.03 4.54
C VAL A 308 29.45 -0.90 5.82
N TYR A 309 28.81 -0.96 6.99
CA TYR A 309 29.47 -0.91 8.29
C TYR A 309 28.72 -1.74 9.33
N LYS A 310 29.45 -2.29 10.31
CA LYS A 310 28.90 -3.08 11.42
C LYS A 310 29.77 -2.98 12.67
N ILE A 311 29.16 -2.71 13.82
CA ILE A 311 29.81 -2.71 15.14
C ILE A 311 28.91 -3.32 16.21
N ILE A 312 29.51 -3.91 17.25
CA ILE A 312 28.84 -4.31 18.48
C ILE A 312 29.24 -3.28 19.53
N PRO A 313 28.32 -2.44 20.03
CA PRO A 313 28.69 -1.41 21.01
C PRO A 313 28.89 -2.05 22.39
N ASP A 314 29.86 -1.55 23.15
CA ASP A 314 30.16 -2.07 24.49
C ASP A 314 29.08 -1.68 25.52
N GLU A 315 28.54 -0.46 25.42
CA GLU A 315 27.48 0.08 26.28
C GLU A 315 26.70 1.23 25.61
N SER A 316 25.63 1.68 26.27
CA SER A 316 24.89 2.90 25.93
C SER A 316 25.82 4.12 25.97
N GLY A 317 25.76 4.99 24.97
CA GLY A 317 26.63 6.15 24.90
C GLY A 317 26.76 6.73 23.50
N SER A 318 27.85 7.45 23.28
CA SER A 318 28.19 8.08 22.01
C SER A 318 29.22 7.23 21.25
N HIS A 319 28.94 6.93 19.98
CA HIS A 319 29.80 6.15 19.09
C HIS A 319 30.04 6.92 17.81
N ILE A 320 31.29 6.98 17.36
CA ILE A 320 31.68 7.69 16.13
C ILE A 320 31.95 6.67 15.03
N ILE A 321 31.32 6.84 13.87
CA ILE A 321 31.61 6.08 12.66
C ILE A 321 32.29 7.02 11.66
N ASN A 322 33.50 6.67 11.24
CA ASN A 322 34.17 7.35 10.13
C ASN A 322 33.48 6.98 8.81
N THR A 323 33.09 8.00 8.04
CA THR A 323 32.43 7.90 6.73
C THR A 323 33.28 8.42 5.59
N SER A 324 34.55 8.82 5.82
CA SER A 324 35.46 9.36 4.79
C SER A 324 35.65 8.40 3.60
N ASP A 325 35.61 7.08 3.84
CA ASP A 325 35.73 6.05 2.79
C ASP A 325 34.38 5.54 2.26
N VAL A 326 33.25 6.12 2.70
CA VAL A 326 31.90 5.70 2.32
C VAL A 326 31.37 6.64 1.24
N ASN A 327 31.08 6.14 0.03
CA ASN A 327 30.63 6.96 -1.09
C ASN A 327 29.44 7.89 -0.75
N SER A 328 29.39 9.09 -1.34
CA SER A 328 28.26 10.00 -1.18
C SER A 328 26.94 9.34 -1.60
N GLY A 329 25.90 9.47 -0.78
CA GLY A 329 24.63 8.78 -1.01
C GLY A 329 23.70 8.72 0.20
N ILE A 330 22.59 7.99 0.04
CA ILE A 330 21.61 7.74 1.10
C ILE A 330 21.94 6.40 1.78
N TYR A 331 21.93 6.41 3.10
CA TYR A 331 22.20 5.26 3.95
C TYR A 331 21.14 5.12 5.05
N PHE A 332 21.02 3.91 5.60
CA PHE A 332 20.14 3.58 6.70
C PHE A 332 20.95 2.97 7.84
N LEU A 333 20.99 3.65 8.98
CA LEU A 333 21.63 3.18 10.19
C LEU A 333 20.60 2.48 11.07
N LYS A 334 20.87 1.24 11.45
CA LYS A 334 20.04 0.42 12.33
C LYS A 334 20.78 0.09 13.63
N LEU A 335 20.09 0.21 14.76
CA LEU A 335 20.54 -0.24 16.07
C LEU A 335 19.63 -1.36 16.56
N PHE A 336 20.19 -2.54 16.73
CA PHE A 336 19.56 -3.74 17.25
C PHE A 336 19.86 -3.87 18.75
N ILE A 337 18.89 -4.30 19.53
CA ILE A 337 18.98 -4.39 20.99
C ILE A 337 18.77 -5.85 21.43
N GLU A 338 19.53 -6.30 22.42
CA GLU A 338 19.42 -7.68 22.90
C GLU A 338 18.06 -7.89 23.60
N GLY A 339 17.35 -8.95 23.21
CA GLY A 339 16.06 -9.32 23.81
C GLY A 339 14.86 -8.45 23.39
N LYS A 340 15.05 -7.40 22.59
CA LYS A 340 13.96 -6.57 22.04
C LYS A 340 13.74 -6.87 20.56
N ARG A 341 12.49 -6.77 20.11
CA ARG A 341 12.10 -6.91 18.70
C ARG A 341 12.14 -5.58 17.94
N THR A 342 12.23 -4.46 18.67
CA THR A 342 12.32 -3.10 18.14
C THR A 342 13.77 -2.73 17.85
N ASP A 343 14.03 -2.34 16.60
CA ASP A 343 15.30 -1.79 16.13
C ASP A 343 15.11 -0.30 15.84
N PHE A 344 16.04 0.55 16.27
CA PHE A 344 15.99 1.96 15.86
C PHE A 344 16.56 2.11 14.46
N THR A 345 15.90 2.87 13.58
CA THR A 345 16.39 3.16 12.23
C THR A 345 16.47 4.67 11.99
N LYS A 346 17.59 5.16 11.45
CA LYS A 346 17.77 6.55 11.01
C LYS A 346 18.29 6.60 9.58
N LYS A 347 17.68 7.45 8.75
CA LYS A 347 18.18 7.79 7.41
C LYS A 347 19.33 8.79 7.55
N ILE A 348 20.44 8.53 6.87
CA ILE A 348 21.64 9.36 6.84
C ILE A 348 21.96 9.71 5.40
N ILE A 349 22.33 10.95 5.15
CA ILE A 349 22.86 11.43 3.88
C ILE A 349 24.36 11.65 4.07
N ILE A 350 25.22 10.98 3.29
CA ILE A 350 26.67 11.20 3.31
C ILE A 350 27.04 12.01 2.07
N THR A 351 27.82 13.08 2.25
CA THR A 351 28.27 14.00 1.21
C THR A 351 29.73 14.39 1.44
N HIS A 352 30.63 13.91 0.57
CA HIS A 352 32.02 14.34 0.46
C HIS A 352 32.20 15.60 -0.38
#